data_AF-A0A0F9AF21-F1
#
_entry.id   AF-A0A0F9AF21-F1
#
_cell.length_a   1.000
_cell.length_b   1.000
_cell.length_c   1.000
_cell.angle_alpha   90.00
_cell.angle_beta   90.00
_cell.angle_gamma   90.00
#
_symmetry.space_group_name_H-M   'P 1'
#
loop_
_entity.id
_entity.type
_entity.pdbx_description
1 polymer ?
#
loop_
_entity_poly.entity_id
_entity_poly.type
_entity_poly.pdbx_seq_one_letter_code
_entity_poly.pdbx_strand_id
1 'polypeptide(L)'
;IAIKVTGAVAGVTTTIGAMSGGTTNPTLTNVFDVVGDTRYQTVIWPGVFATTELNSFLGDRFNVTNDVLDGVGFQTVTDTFANLQTLGNTEDTQTLVIIANKVVSETLYEGSAILELDDVITSQFGALRSKRLTKDANIANIVIATNGARDSFGGAAIASLPYFNTPFRNLPLIETGKGFTNQEAENLKTAGISRIGPNTAGRTMIADEIVTTYKTNAAGNPDPTFKFLNNVDTPSGAREFFFNNLKARFAQSRLTAGDVLPNRNMANQAVIEAVLDGFYLTLTGSDFVLLQAGEEALQFFKQNRTVELDLVDGKVTINMITPIVVQLRTILATMQIAFSTTS
;
A
#
# COMPACT_ATOMS: atom_id res chain seq x y z
N ILE A 1 -23.36 -4.32 10.93
CA ILE A 1 -24.00 -5.49 10.26
C ILE A 1 -25.15 -4.96 9.43
N ALA A 2 -25.19 -5.27 8.14
CA ALA A 2 -26.34 -4.95 7.28
C ALA A 2 -27.41 -6.03 7.34
N ILE A 3 -28.67 -5.62 7.25
CA ILE A 3 -29.82 -6.52 7.20
C ILE A 3 -30.70 -6.08 6.03
N LYS A 4 -31.11 -7.06 5.21
CA LYS A 4 -32.02 -6.87 4.09
C LYS A 4 -33.15 -7.88 4.17
N VAL A 5 -34.38 -7.43 3.90
CA VAL A 5 -35.55 -8.30 3.73
C VAL A 5 -35.88 -8.41 2.23
N THR A 6 -36.06 -9.64 1.75
CA THR A 6 -36.48 -9.90 0.36
C THR A 6 -37.79 -10.69 0.36
N GLY A 7 -38.80 -10.18 -0.35
CA GLY A 7 -40.14 -10.77 -0.44
C GLY A 7 -41.21 -9.92 0.27
N ALA A 8 -42.46 -10.04 -0.18
CA ALA A 8 -43.61 -9.37 0.42
C ALA A 8 -44.81 -10.33 0.46
N VAL A 9 -45.52 -10.36 1.59
CA VAL A 9 -46.80 -11.04 1.73
C VAL A 9 -47.88 -9.96 1.73
N ALA A 10 -48.91 -10.13 0.88
CA ALA A 10 -49.98 -9.14 0.76
C ALA A 10 -50.64 -8.87 2.14
N GLY A 11 -50.70 -7.60 2.53
CA GLY A 11 -51.27 -7.17 3.81
C GLY A 11 -50.31 -7.15 5.01
N VAL A 12 -49.04 -7.53 4.83
CA VAL A 12 -48.01 -7.46 5.89
C VAL A 12 -46.93 -6.46 5.48
N THR A 13 -46.72 -5.44 6.32
CA THR A 13 -45.61 -4.48 6.16
C THR A 13 -44.45 -4.91 7.06
N THR A 14 -43.27 -5.08 6.47
CA THR A 14 -42.03 -5.35 7.22
C THR A 14 -41.16 -4.11 7.21
N THR A 15 -40.68 -3.73 8.39
CA THR A 15 -39.69 -2.67 8.57
C THR A 15 -38.51 -3.23 9.34
N ILE A 16 -37.30 -2.82 8.98
CA ILE A 16 -36.09 -3.18 9.71
C ILE A 16 -35.78 -2.04 10.68
N GLY A 17 -35.72 -2.35 11.97
CA GLY A 17 -35.21 -1.43 12.98
C GLY A 17 -33.74 -1.73 13.27
N ALA A 18 -32.89 -0.71 13.27
CA ALA A 18 -31.50 -0.85 13.71
C ALA A 18 -31.46 -1.33 15.18
N MET A 19 -30.52 -2.24 15.48
CA MET A 19 -30.31 -2.70 16.86
C MET A 19 -29.84 -1.52 17.73
N SER A 20 -30.43 -1.37 18.92
CA SER A 20 -30.04 -0.38 19.92
C SER A 20 -29.75 -1.08 21.26
N GLY A 21 -28.90 -0.46 22.10
CA GLY A 21 -28.59 -0.98 23.44
C GLY A 21 -27.32 -1.82 23.59
N GLY A 22 -26.37 -1.73 22.65
CA GLY A 22 -25.02 -2.30 22.85
C GLY A 22 -24.24 -1.58 23.95
N THR A 23 -23.39 -2.31 24.67
CA THR A 23 -22.43 -1.74 25.64
C THR A 23 -21.27 -1.04 24.94
N THR A 24 -20.52 -0.22 25.68
CA THR A 24 -19.33 0.48 25.17
C THR A 24 -18.25 -0.49 24.69
N ASN A 25 -17.51 -0.09 23.67
CA ASN A 25 -16.37 -0.84 23.15
C ASN A 25 -15.29 -1.02 24.24
N PRO A 26 -14.55 -2.15 24.23
CA PRO A 26 -13.40 -2.32 25.11
C PRO A 26 -12.33 -1.28 24.77
N THR A 27 -11.64 -0.75 25.78
CA THR A 27 -10.50 0.14 25.54
C THR A 27 -9.32 -0.70 25.04
N LEU A 28 -8.76 -0.33 23.89
CA LEU A 28 -7.49 -0.86 23.41
C LEU A 28 -6.37 -0.07 24.08
N THR A 29 -5.69 -0.68 25.04
CA THR A 29 -4.42 -0.16 25.57
C THR A 29 -3.40 -1.28 25.52
N ASN A 30 -2.17 -0.96 25.12
CA ASN A 30 -1.04 -1.89 25.10
C ASN A 30 -1.22 -3.07 24.13
N VAL A 31 -2.07 -2.92 23.10
CA VAL A 31 -2.34 -4.00 22.14
C VAL A 31 -1.09 -4.37 21.35
N PHE A 32 -0.19 -3.40 21.14
CA PHE A 32 1.04 -3.58 20.39
C PHE A 32 2.24 -4.07 21.21
N ASP A 33 2.12 -4.21 22.53
CA ASP A 33 3.22 -4.69 23.39
C ASP A 33 3.66 -6.11 23.01
N VAL A 34 2.71 -6.94 22.55
CA VAL A 34 2.97 -8.32 22.11
C VAL A 34 3.64 -8.42 20.75
N VAL A 35 3.60 -7.35 19.95
CA VAL A 35 4.19 -7.34 18.60
C VAL A 35 5.72 -7.28 18.67
N GLY A 36 6.27 -6.64 19.71
CA GLY A 36 7.71 -6.48 19.91
C GLY A 36 8.41 -5.96 18.65
N ASP A 37 9.62 -6.42 18.36
CA ASP A 37 10.39 -6.00 17.18
C ASP A 37 10.05 -6.81 15.92
N THR A 38 8.90 -7.50 15.90
CA THR A 38 8.48 -8.25 14.72
C THR A 38 7.88 -7.30 13.68
N ARG A 39 8.35 -7.39 12.44
CA ARG A 39 7.78 -6.65 11.32
C ARG A 39 6.50 -7.31 10.81
N TYR A 40 5.42 -6.53 10.76
CA TYR A 40 4.15 -6.93 10.14
C TYR A 40 3.85 -6.00 8.97
N GLN A 41 3.84 -6.54 7.75
CA GLN A 41 3.59 -5.73 6.55
C GLN A 41 2.15 -5.22 6.49
N THR A 42 1.19 -6.03 6.96
CA THR A 42 -0.26 -5.73 6.95
C THR A 42 -0.82 -5.83 8.36
N VAL A 43 -1.44 -4.75 8.84
CA VAL A 43 -2.19 -4.73 10.10
C VAL A 43 -3.66 -4.50 9.78
N ILE A 44 -4.53 -5.38 10.26
CA ILE A 44 -5.99 -5.21 10.14
C ILE A 44 -6.47 -4.51 11.40
N TRP A 45 -6.97 -3.28 11.23
CA TRP A 45 -7.50 -2.49 12.33
C TRP A 45 -9.02 -2.41 12.22
N PRO A 46 -9.77 -2.80 13.27
CA PRO A 46 -11.22 -2.81 13.16
C PRO A 46 -11.82 -1.41 12.96
N GLY A 47 -12.86 -1.31 12.13
CA GLY A 47 -13.54 -0.05 11.77
C GLY A 47 -14.08 0.77 12.95
N VAL A 48 -14.33 0.09 14.08
CA VAL A 48 -14.96 0.65 15.26
C VAL A 48 -14.00 1.42 16.19
N PHE A 49 -12.68 1.20 16.05
CA PHE A 49 -11.68 1.83 16.91
C PHE A 49 -11.04 3.06 16.25
N ALA A 50 -10.63 4.02 17.09
CA ALA A 50 -9.86 5.17 16.64
C ALA A 50 -8.49 4.72 16.08
N THR A 51 -7.98 5.51 15.13
CA THR A 51 -6.72 5.30 14.40
C THR A 51 -5.50 5.82 15.15
N THR A 52 -5.68 6.59 16.23
CA THR A 52 -4.58 7.29 16.94
C THR A 52 -3.48 6.34 17.43
N GLU A 53 -3.85 5.21 18.06
CA GLU A 53 -2.88 4.24 18.58
C GLU A 53 -2.12 3.56 17.42
N LEU A 54 -2.83 3.15 16.37
CA LEU A 54 -2.26 2.54 15.18
C LEU A 54 -1.29 3.49 14.45
N ASN A 55 -1.68 4.76 14.28
CA ASN A 55 -0.89 5.77 13.61
C ASN A 55 0.40 6.07 14.37
N SER A 56 0.33 6.17 15.70
CA SER A 56 1.53 6.35 16.54
C SER A 56 2.46 5.14 16.39
N PHE A 57 1.90 3.92 16.50
CA PHE A 57 2.68 2.69 16.43
C PHE A 57 3.37 2.49 15.08
N LEU A 58 2.65 2.63 13.96
CA LEU A 58 3.21 2.45 12.62
C LEU A 58 4.06 3.64 12.17
N GLY A 59 3.73 4.86 12.63
CA GLY A 59 4.49 6.07 12.35
C GLY A 59 5.92 5.99 12.89
N ASP A 60 6.07 5.61 14.15
CA ASP A 60 7.38 5.44 14.80
C ASP A 60 8.22 4.34 14.14
N ARG A 61 7.55 3.33 13.54
CA ARG A 61 8.19 2.18 12.88
C ARG A 61 8.66 2.43 11.45
N PHE A 62 8.17 3.49 10.80
CA PHE A 62 8.45 3.72 9.38
C PHE A 62 9.93 4.05 9.12
N ASN A 63 10.56 4.81 10.02
CA ASN A 63 11.94 5.27 9.90
C ASN A 63 12.79 4.88 11.13
N VAL A 64 12.73 3.60 11.51
CA VAL A 64 13.55 3.09 12.60
C VAL A 64 15.02 3.06 12.19
N THR A 65 15.87 3.50 13.11
CA THR A 65 17.32 3.44 12.92
C THR A 65 17.79 2.00 13.07
N ASN A 66 18.53 1.50 12.07
CA ASN A 66 19.13 0.17 12.10
C ASN A 66 18.13 -1.00 12.25
N ASP A 67 16.87 -0.80 11.84
CA ASP A 67 15.90 -1.87 11.64
C ASP A 67 14.85 -1.50 10.59
N VAL A 68 14.16 -2.51 10.05
CA VAL A 68 13.05 -2.33 9.11
C VAL A 68 11.80 -2.92 9.76
N LEU A 69 10.99 -2.06 10.38
CA LEU A 69 9.78 -2.44 11.13
C LEU A 69 8.49 -1.90 10.50
N ASP A 70 8.58 -1.41 9.27
CA ASP A 70 7.48 -0.75 8.57
C ASP A 70 6.30 -1.67 8.25
N GLY A 71 5.12 -1.06 8.15
CA GLY A 71 3.87 -1.74 7.90
C GLY A 71 2.76 -0.76 7.53
N VAL A 72 1.67 -1.30 7.00
CA VAL A 72 0.47 -0.51 6.63
C VAL A 72 -0.74 -1.08 7.35
N GLY A 73 -1.48 -0.18 8.00
CA GLY A 73 -2.76 -0.42 8.64
C GLY A 73 -3.90 -0.26 7.65
N PHE A 74 -4.85 -1.19 7.70
CA PHE A 74 -6.05 -1.18 6.87
C PHE A 74 -7.28 -1.13 7.77
N GLN A 75 -8.25 -0.31 7.38
CA GLN A 75 -9.53 -0.19 8.05
C GLN A 75 -10.64 -0.02 7.01
N THR A 76 -11.78 -0.67 7.20
CA THR A 76 -13.00 -0.37 6.44
C THR A 76 -13.99 0.33 7.37
N VAL A 77 -14.62 1.39 6.88
CA VAL A 77 -15.60 2.17 7.64
C VAL A 77 -16.88 2.32 6.82
N THR A 78 -17.99 1.85 7.38
CA THR A 78 -19.34 2.13 6.87
C THR A 78 -19.91 3.39 7.48
N ASP A 79 -20.09 4.44 6.67
CA ASP A 79 -20.78 5.66 7.09
C ASP A 79 -21.37 6.41 5.87
N THR A 80 -21.97 7.56 6.12
CA THR A 80 -22.42 8.52 5.10
C THR A 80 -21.22 9.12 4.36
N PHE A 81 -21.43 9.53 3.11
CA PHE A 81 -20.39 10.17 2.29
C PHE A 81 -19.74 11.38 3.00
N ALA A 82 -20.55 12.22 3.67
CA ALA A 82 -20.06 13.40 4.36
C ALA A 82 -19.13 13.03 5.54
N ASN A 83 -19.52 12.07 6.37
CA ASN A 83 -18.72 11.63 7.51
C ASN A 83 -17.41 10.96 7.08
N LEU A 84 -17.47 10.14 6.02
CA LEU A 84 -16.26 9.53 5.45
C LEU A 84 -15.31 10.60 4.93
N GLN A 85 -15.80 11.61 4.22
CA GLN A 85 -14.96 12.71 3.76
C GLN A 85 -14.31 13.46 4.93
N THR A 86 -15.05 13.71 6.02
CA THR A 86 -14.49 14.29 7.24
C THR A 86 -13.39 13.40 7.84
N LEU A 87 -13.64 12.10 7.98
CA LEU A 87 -12.66 11.14 8.50
C LEU A 87 -11.35 11.16 7.69
N GLY A 88 -11.44 11.06 6.37
CA GLY A 88 -10.28 11.08 5.49
C GLY A 88 -9.53 12.41 5.56
N ASN A 89 -10.24 13.52 5.75
CA ASN A 89 -9.62 14.84 5.91
C ASN A 89 -8.88 15.02 7.24
N THR A 90 -9.33 14.35 8.31
CA THR A 90 -8.68 14.38 9.64
C THR A 90 -7.34 13.65 9.66
N GLU A 91 -7.22 12.57 8.90
CA GLU A 91 -6.01 11.75 8.85
C GLU A 91 -4.99 12.29 7.84
N ASP A 92 -3.69 12.16 8.15
CA ASP A 92 -2.61 12.49 7.20
C ASP A 92 -1.38 11.63 7.47
N THR A 93 -1.45 10.34 7.12
CA THR A 93 -0.34 9.41 7.32
C THR A 93 -0.13 8.48 6.11
N GLN A 94 1.14 8.14 5.88
CA GLN A 94 1.56 7.20 4.84
C GLN A 94 1.32 5.72 5.20
N THR A 95 1.01 5.42 6.46
CA THR A 95 0.87 4.05 6.98
C THR A 95 -0.57 3.60 7.19
N LEU A 96 -1.57 4.39 6.78
CA LEU A 96 -2.99 4.07 6.94
C LEU A 96 -3.70 4.08 5.59
N VAL A 97 -4.51 3.04 5.35
CA VAL A 97 -5.44 2.94 4.23
C VAL A 97 -6.84 2.73 4.79
N ILE A 98 -7.75 3.63 4.42
CA ILE A 98 -9.17 3.53 4.76
C ILE A 98 -9.95 3.12 3.50
N ILE A 99 -10.78 2.10 3.63
CA ILE A 99 -11.73 1.66 2.61
C ILE A 99 -13.14 2.13 3.00
N ALA A 100 -13.77 2.90 2.14
CA ALA A 100 -15.14 3.37 2.34
C ALA A 100 -16.16 2.30 1.96
N ASN A 101 -17.16 2.15 2.83
CA ASN A 101 -18.41 1.47 2.55
C ASN A 101 -19.57 2.44 2.81
N LYS A 102 -20.60 2.44 1.96
CA LYS A 102 -21.70 3.41 2.09
C LYS A 102 -22.76 2.88 3.03
N VAL A 103 -23.24 3.70 3.96
CA VAL A 103 -24.46 3.38 4.71
C VAL A 103 -25.72 3.63 3.87
N VAL A 104 -26.65 2.69 3.92
CA VAL A 104 -27.96 2.72 3.27
C VAL A 104 -29.00 2.60 4.38
N SER A 105 -29.96 3.52 4.40
CA SER A 105 -31.11 3.48 5.31
C SER A 105 -32.39 3.64 4.49
N GLU A 106 -33.00 2.50 4.20
CA GLU A 106 -34.24 2.37 3.44
C GLU A 106 -35.14 1.32 4.11
N THR A 107 -36.44 1.37 3.82
CA THR A 107 -37.46 0.55 4.51
C THR A 107 -37.14 -0.95 4.57
N LEU A 108 -36.51 -1.50 3.53
CA LEU A 108 -36.17 -2.92 3.41
C LEU A 108 -34.65 -3.20 3.44
N TYR A 109 -33.84 -2.15 3.62
CA TYR A 109 -32.39 -2.23 3.57
C TYR A 109 -31.78 -1.27 4.58
N GLU A 110 -31.14 -1.81 5.61
CA GLU A 110 -30.45 -1.02 6.63
C GLU A 110 -29.01 -1.51 6.82
N GLY A 111 -28.05 -0.58 6.78
CA GLY A 111 -26.63 -0.83 7.06
C GLY A 111 -25.71 -0.63 5.84
N SER A 112 -24.69 -1.46 5.71
CA SER A 112 -23.66 -1.34 4.66
C SER A 112 -24.14 -1.68 3.24
N ALA A 113 -23.67 -0.94 2.25
CA ALA A 113 -23.96 -1.16 0.82
C ALA A 113 -23.31 -2.45 0.29
N ILE A 114 -22.13 -2.80 0.78
CA ILE A 114 -21.61 -4.17 0.67
C ILE A 114 -22.18 -4.96 1.86
N LEU A 115 -23.02 -5.95 1.58
CA LEU A 115 -23.67 -6.82 2.58
C LEU A 115 -22.68 -7.79 3.25
N GLU A 116 -21.61 -7.25 3.82
CA GLU A 116 -20.56 -7.97 4.52
C GLU A 116 -20.08 -7.12 5.72
N LEU A 117 -19.42 -7.75 6.68
CA LEU A 117 -18.79 -7.04 7.80
C LEU A 117 -17.56 -6.24 7.32
N ASP A 118 -17.40 -5.02 7.83
CA ASP A 118 -16.27 -4.13 7.49
C ASP A 118 -14.91 -4.78 7.80
N ASP A 119 -14.80 -5.48 8.94
CA ASP A 119 -13.57 -6.19 9.32
C ASP A 119 -13.27 -7.37 8.39
N VAL A 120 -14.31 -8.02 7.83
CA VAL A 120 -14.15 -9.10 6.85
C VAL A 120 -13.69 -8.53 5.51
N ILE A 121 -14.24 -7.40 5.07
CA ILE A 121 -13.81 -6.70 3.85
C ILE A 121 -12.31 -6.34 3.97
N THR A 122 -11.93 -5.75 5.10
CA THR A 122 -10.55 -5.37 5.40
C THR A 122 -9.63 -6.60 5.43
N SER A 123 -10.06 -7.67 6.08
CA SER A 123 -9.31 -8.93 6.16
C SER A 123 -9.11 -9.58 4.79
N GLN A 124 -10.12 -9.55 3.92
CA GLN A 124 -10.00 -10.04 2.54
C GLN A 124 -8.98 -9.22 1.75
N PHE A 125 -8.97 -7.89 1.90
CA PHE A 125 -7.96 -7.03 1.29
C PHE A 125 -6.55 -7.37 1.80
N GLY A 126 -6.38 -7.50 3.11
CA GLY A 126 -5.08 -7.85 3.70
C GLY A 126 -4.56 -9.21 3.26
N ALA A 127 -5.43 -10.22 3.19
CA ALA A 127 -5.09 -11.54 2.68
C ALA A 127 -4.67 -11.48 1.20
N LEU A 128 -5.35 -10.65 0.39
CA LEU A 128 -5.01 -10.43 -1.01
C LEU A 128 -3.63 -9.79 -1.14
N ARG A 129 -3.36 -8.72 -0.38
CA ARG A 129 -2.04 -8.06 -0.36
C ARG A 129 -0.93 -9.00 0.08
N SER A 130 -1.14 -9.77 1.16
CA SER A 130 -0.17 -10.76 1.62
C SER A 130 0.12 -11.82 0.55
N LYS A 131 -0.92 -12.31 -0.13
CA LYS A 131 -0.77 -13.28 -1.22
C LYS A 131 0.00 -12.70 -2.41
N ARG A 132 -0.20 -11.42 -2.75
CA ARG A 132 0.55 -10.72 -3.81
C ARG A 132 2.05 -10.61 -3.50
N LEU A 133 2.40 -10.34 -2.25
CA LEU A 133 3.80 -10.17 -1.83
C LEU A 133 4.51 -11.51 -1.55
N THR A 134 3.75 -12.60 -1.38
CA THR A 134 4.31 -13.93 -1.15
C THR A 134 4.91 -14.49 -2.43
N LYS A 135 6.20 -14.81 -2.39
CA LYS A 135 6.94 -15.39 -3.53
C LYS A 135 6.25 -16.66 -4.05
N ASP A 136 6.11 -16.76 -5.37
CA ASP A 136 5.57 -17.89 -6.12
C ASP A 136 4.09 -18.23 -5.83
N ALA A 137 3.37 -17.36 -5.09
CA ALA A 137 1.95 -17.53 -4.87
C ALA A 137 1.17 -17.34 -6.18
N ASN A 138 0.23 -18.23 -6.49
CA ASN A 138 -0.59 -18.07 -7.70
C ASN A 138 -1.61 -16.93 -7.52
N ILE A 139 -1.39 -15.84 -8.26
CA ILE A 139 -2.20 -14.61 -8.20
C ILE A 139 -2.94 -14.31 -9.51
N ALA A 140 -2.97 -15.24 -10.46
CA ALA A 140 -3.70 -15.08 -11.72
C ALA A 140 -5.20 -14.75 -11.55
N ASN A 141 -5.78 -15.15 -10.41
CA ASN A 141 -7.19 -14.87 -10.09
C ASN A 141 -7.43 -13.44 -9.55
N ILE A 142 -6.38 -12.72 -9.16
CA ILE A 142 -6.47 -11.39 -8.54
C ILE A 142 -5.68 -10.31 -9.29
N VAL A 143 -4.85 -10.68 -10.26
CA VAL A 143 -4.14 -9.76 -11.15
C VAL A 143 -4.59 -10.01 -12.58
N ILE A 144 -4.96 -8.93 -13.27
CA ILE A 144 -5.27 -8.97 -14.70
C ILE A 144 -3.94 -8.83 -15.46
N ALA A 145 -3.23 -9.94 -15.62
CA ALA A 145 -1.93 -9.98 -16.28
C ALA A 145 -2.09 -10.14 -17.81
N THR A 146 -2.67 -9.15 -18.50
CA THR A 146 -2.90 -9.24 -19.96
C THR A 146 -1.58 -9.23 -20.75
N ASN A 147 -0.58 -8.49 -20.29
CA ASN A 147 0.68 -8.25 -21.04
C ASN A 147 1.95 -8.71 -20.30
N GLY A 148 1.84 -9.32 -19.12
CA GLY A 148 2.97 -9.67 -18.26
C GLY A 148 2.80 -11.05 -17.62
N ALA A 149 3.21 -12.12 -18.30
CA ALA A 149 3.00 -13.50 -17.83
C ALA A 149 3.64 -13.78 -16.45
N ARG A 150 4.72 -13.06 -16.09
CA ARG A 150 5.39 -13.18 -14.79
C ARG A 150 4.62 -12.51 -13.65
N ASP A 151 3.71 -11.58 -13.95
CA ASP A 151 2.89 -10.87 -12.97
C ASP A 151 1.69 -11.71 -12.48
N SER A 152 1.56 -12.94 -12.99
CA SER A 152 0.61 -13.94 -12.51
C SER A 152 1.10 -14.69 -11.26
N PHE A 153 2.35 -14.44 -10.84
CA PHE A 153 2.97 -15.01 -9.65
C PHE A 153 3.34 -13.93 -8.64
N GLY A 154 3.10 -14.21 -7.36
CA GLY A 154 3.43 -13.32 -6.26
C GLY A 154 4.93 -13.19 -6.04
N GLY A 155 5.33 -12.09 -5.41
CA GLY A 155 6.72 -11.79 -5.07
C GLY A 155 6.96 -10.31 -4.85
N ALA A 156 8.23 -9.97 -4.58
CA ALA A 156 8.64 -8.59 -4.33
C ALA A 156 8.31 -7.65 -5.51
N ALA A 157 8.39 -8.13 -6.75
CA ALA A 157 8.06 -7.33 -7.94
C ALA A 157 6.61 -6.84 -8.00
N ILE A 158 5.70 -7.53 -7.32
CA ILE A 158 4.29 -7.15 -7.31
C ILE A 158 4.02 -5.94 -6.39
N ALA A 159 5.00 -5.52 -5.57
CA ALA A 159 4.91 -4.33 -4.73
C ALA A 159 4.80 -3.02 -5.55
N SER A 160 5.42 -2.96 -6.73
CA SER A 160 5.31 -1.80 -7.63
C SER A 160 4.07 -1.85 -8.52
N LEU A 161 3.45 -3.04 -8.67
CA LEU A 161 2.24 -3.22 -9.45
C LEU A 161 1.02 -2.59 -8.74
N PRO A 162 0.17 -1.82 -9.45
CA PRO A 162 -1.03 -1.21 -8.85
C PRO A 162 -2.00 -2.20 -8.22
N TYR A 163 -2.78 -1.73 -7.23
CA TYR A 163 -3.91 -2.46 -6.66
C TYR A 163 -5.24 -2.20 -7.41
N PHE A 164 -5.25 -1.23 -8.33
CA PHE A 164 -6.40 -0.90 -9.16
C PHE A 164 -6.90 -2.10 -9.97
N ASN A 165 -8.22 -2.24 -10.11
CA ASN A 165 -8.91 -3.32 -10.82
C ASN A 165 -8.70 -4.73 -10.25
N THR A 166 -8.19 -4.85 -9.03
CA THR A 166 -8.10 -6.14 -8.34
C THR A 166 -9.52 -6.68 -8.05
N PRO A 167 -9.90 -7.88 -8.54
CA PRO A 167 -11.24 -8.43 -8.34
C PRO A 167 -11.42 -9.08 -6.96
N PHE A 168 -12.58 -8.85 -6.35
CA PHE A 168 -13.03 -9.47 -5.10
C PHE A 168 -14.17 -10.43 -5.39
N ARG A 169 -13.85 -11.73 -5.52
CA ARG A 169 -14.84 -12.77 -5.84
C ARG A 169 -15.76 -13.14 -4.67
N ASN A 170 -15.28 -12.95 -3.44
CA ASN A 170 -15.98 -13.38 -2.23
C ASN A 170 -16.86 -12.29 -1.64
N LEU A 171 -16.83 -11.06 -2.20
CA LEU A 171 -17.69 -9.98 -1.75
C LEU A 171 -19.00 -10.00 -2.55
N PRO A 172 -20.15 -9.80 -1.88
CA PRO A 172 -21.42 -9.63 -2.57
C PRO A 172 -21.39 -8.35 -3.43
N LEU A 173 -22.11 -8.39 -4.55
CA LEU A 173 -22.28 -7.22 -5.41
C LEU A 173 -23.14 -6.17 -4.71
N ILE A 174 -22.74 -4.90 -4.84
CA ILE A 174 -23.55 -3.77 -4.41
C ILE A 174 -24.80 -3.69 -5.30
N GLU A 175 -25.97 -3.55 -4.68
CA GLU A 175 -27.23 -3.37 -5.40
C GLU A 175 -27.26 -2.05 -6.19
N THR A 176 -27.91 -2.08 -7.35
CA THR A 176 -27.99 -0.92 -8.24
C THR A 176 -28.55 0.30 -7.50
N GLY A 177 -27.82 1.42 -7.55
CA GLY A 177 -28.20 2.67 -6.91
C GLY A 177 -27.81 2.80 -5.42
N LYS A 178 -27.28 1.75 -4.78
CA LYS A 178 -26.88 1.78 -3.36
C LYS A 178 -25.44 2.22 -3.11
N GLY A 179 -24.59 2.18 -4.15
CA GLY A 179 -23.18 2.56 -4.06
C GLY A 179 -22.93 4.08 -4.07
N PHE A 180 -21.65 4.45 -4.01
CA PHE A 180 -21.20 5.81 -4.28
C PHE A 180 -21.30 6.14 -5.77
N THR A 181 -21.69 7.37 -6.08
CA THR A 181 -21.61 7.92 -7.43
C THR A 181 -20.14 8.13 -7.84
N ASN A 182 -19.88 8.33 -9.15
CA ASN A 182 -18.52 8.58 -9.64
C ASN A 182 -17.92 9.87 -9.06
N GLN A 183 -18.73 10.91 -8.89
CA GLN A 183 -18.28 12.16 -8.28
C GLN A 183 -17.93 11.99 -6.80
N GLU A 184 -18.77 11.26 -6.05
CA GLU A 184 -18.49 10.94 -4.64
C GLU A 184 -17.20 10.11 -4.53
N ALA A 185 -16.97 9.15 -5.43
CA ALA A 185 -15.76 8.33 -5.43
C ALA A 185 -14.49 9.17 -5.66
N GLU A 186 -14.49 10.09 -6.62
CA GLU A 186 -13.34 10.99 -6.85
C GLU A 186 -13.10 11.94 -5.67
N ASN A 187 -14.17 12.40 -5.01
CA ASN A 187 -14.08 13.23 -3.81
C ASN A 187 -13.49 12.45 -2.62
N LEU A 188 -13.88 11.19 -2.43
CA LEU A 188 -13.31 10.30 -1.39
C LEU A 188 -11.83 10.02 -1.66
N LYS A 189 -11.46 9.75 -2.91
CA LYS A 189 -10.06 9.56 -3.32
C LYS A 189 -9.21 10.80 -3.05
N THR A 190 -9.78 11.99 -3.25
CA THR A 190 -9.11 13.26 -2.93
C THR A 190 -8.93 13.43 -1.42
N ALA A 191 -9.89 12.95 -0.62
CA ALA A 191 -9.82 12.93 0.84
C ALA A 191 -8.91 11.82 1.41
N GLY A 192 -8.27 10.99 0.58
CA GLY A 192 -7.38 9.90 1.06
C GLY A 192 -8.11 8.61 1.44
N ILE A 193 -9.31 8.39 0.88
CA ILE A 193 -10.11 7.18 1.13
C ILE A 193 -10.27 6.37 -0.14
N SER A 194 -9.99 5.07 -0.03
CA SER A 194 -10.12 4.08 -1.08
C SER A 194 -11.54 3.52 -1.15
N ARG A 195 -11.94 2.98 -2.30
CA ARG A 195 -13.26 2.36 -2.50
C ARG A 195 -13.14 0.97 -3.13
N ILE A 196 -14.02 0.07 -2.71
CA ILE A 196 -14.29 -1.18 -3.42
C ILE A 196 -15.71 -1.09 -4.00
N GLY A 197 -15.86 -1.32 -5.30
CA GLY A 197 -17.13 -1.12 -6.01
C GLY A 197 -17.33 -2.12 -7.15
N PRO A 198 -18.55 -2.24 -7.70
CA PRO A 198 -18.79 -3.11 -8.85
C PRO A 198 -18.04 -2.60 -10.08
N ASN A 199 -17.57 -3.51 -10.93
CA ASN A 199 -17.04 -3.15 -12.25
C ASN A 199 -18.13 -2.52 -13.14
N THR A 200 -17.74 -1.87 -14.24
CA THR A 200 -18.69 -1.21 -15.17
C THR A 200 -19.79 -2.14 -15.69
N ALA A 201 -19.50 -3.44 -15.79
CA ALA A 201 -20.45 -4.47 -16.23
C ALA A 201 -21.33 -5.04 -15.10
N GLY A 202 -21.12 -4.64 -13.84
CA GLY A 202 -21.89 -5.10 -12.67
C GLY A 202 -21.72 -6.60 -12.33
N ARG A 203 -20.62 -7.23 -12.73
CA ARG A 203 -20.40 -8.69 -12.60
C ARG A 203 -19.50 -9.09 -11.44
N THR A 204 -18.57 -8.22 -11.04
CA THR A 204 -17.65 -8.49 -9.92
C THR A 204 -17.34 -7.20 -9.19
N MET A 205 -17.07 -7.32 -7.88
CA MET A 205 -16.49 -6.24 -7.09
C MET A 205 -15.01 -6.09 -7.47
N ILE A 206 -14.53 -4.84 -7.58
CA ILE A 206 -13.15 -4.48 -7.89
C ILE A 206 -12.67 -3.38 -6.94
N ALA A 207 -11.37 -3.39 -6.65
CA ALA A 207 -10.72 -2.23 -6.02
C ALA A 207 -10.61 -1.08 -7.01
N ASP A 208 -10.97 0.11 -6.54
CA ASP A 208 -10.56 1.37 -7.17
C ASP A 208 -9.06 1.63 -6.88
N GLU A 209 -8.56 2.81 -7.24
CA GLU A 209 -7.20 3.19 -6.88
C GLU A 209 -7.04 3.20 -5.36
N ILE A 210 -6.14 2.36 -4.83
CA ILE A 210 -5.91 2.26 -3.39
C ILE A 210 -4.93 3.35 -2.95
N VAL A 211 -5.46 4.28 -2.16
CA VAL A 211 -4.76 5.44 -1.62
C VAL A 211 -4.57 5.31 -0.10
N THR A 212 -3.49 5.89 0.39
CA THR A 212 -3.27 6.15 1.82
C THR A 212 -3.94 7.47 2.21
N THR A 213 -3.97 7.77 3.51
CA THR A 213 -4.48 9.07 3.99
C THR A 213 -3.49 10.22 3.82
N TYR A 214 -2.27 9.97 3.30
CA TYR A 214 -1.22 10.97 3.10
C TYR A 214 -1.59 12.02 2.04
N LYS A 215 -1.52 13.29 2.42
CA LYS A 215 -1.87 14.45 1.57
C LYS A 215 -0.83 15.56 1.63
N THR A 216 -0.21 15.81 2.78
CA THR A 216 0.69 16.95 2.96
C THR A 216 2.07 16.55 3.45
N ASN A 217 3.06 17.34 3.07
CA ASN A 217 4.41 17.20 3.62
C ASN A 217 4.54 17.88 4.98
N ALA A 218 5.71 17.74 5.62
CA ALA A 218 5.99 18.35 6.92
C ALA A 218 5.83 19.89 6.96
N ALA A 219 5.84 20.57 5.80
CA ALA A 219 5.60 22.00 5.68
C ALA A 219 4.13 22.36 5.38
N GLY A 220 3.23 21.37 5.37
CA GLY A 220 1.80 21.55 5.09
C GLY A 220 1.45 21.74 3.61
N ASN A 221 2.41 21.55 2.69
CA ASN A 221 2.16 21.67 1.26
C ASN A 221 1.63 20.35 0.68
N PRO A 222 0.74 20.39 -0.34
CA PRO A 222 0.28 19.18 -1.01
C PRO A 222 1.43 18.35 -1.56
N ASP A 223 1.47 17.06 -1.19
CA ASP A 223 2.53 16.13 -1.57
C ASP A 223 1.95 14.77 -1.99
N PRO A 224 2.09 14.36 -3.26
CA PRO A 224 1.57 13.07 -3.74
C PRO A 224 2.51 11.88 -3.46
N THR A 225 3.66 12.07 -2.82
CA THR A 225 4.73 11.06 -2.70
C THR A 225 4.21 9.71 -2.20
N PHE A 226 3.53 9.70 -1.06
CA PHE A 226 3.01 8.47 -0.43
C PHE A 226 1.49 8.29 -0.59
N LYS A 227 0.84 9.06 -1.47
CA LYS A 227 -0.61 9.02 -1.65
C LYS A 227 -1.12 7.63 -2.05
N PHE A 228 -0.35 6.85 -2.80
CA PHE A 228 -0.77 5.54 -3.29
C PHE A 228 -0.07 4.42 -2.53
N LEU A 229 -0.78 3.33 -2.26
CA LEU A 229 -0.25 2.22 -1.48
C LEU A 229 1.00 1.58 -2.10
N ASN A 230 1.04 1.45 -3.43
CA ASN A 230 2.20 0.90 -4.13
C ASN A 230 3.44 1.81 -4.01
N ASN A 231 3.26 3.13 -3.86
CA ASN A 231 4.35 4.07 -3.59
C ASN A 231 4.91 3.94 -2.17
N VAL A 232 4.20 3.27 -1.26
CA VAL A 232 4.70 2.90 0.07
C VAL A 232 5.37 1.53 0.03
N ASP A 233 4.72 0.56 -0.62
CA ASP A 233 5.21 -0.83 -0.71
C ASP A 233 6.54 -0.94 -1.49
N THR A 234 6.70 -0.18 -2.56
CA THR A 234 7.91 -0.20 -3.42
C THR A 234 9.17 0.23 -2.66
N PRO A 235 9.24 1.42 -2.04
CA PRO A 235 10.41 1.82 -1.25
C PRO A 235 10.59 0.97 0.00
N SER A 236 9.51 0.50 0.63
CA SER A 236 9.58 -0.44 1.76
C SER A 236 10.33 -1.74 1.39
N GLY A 237 9.93 -2.38 0.28
CA GLY A 237 10.59 -3.59 -0.22
C GLY A 237 12.04 -3.35 -0.66
N ALA A 238 12.32 -2.20 -1.29
CA ALA A 238 13.69 -1.83 -1.66
C ALA A 238 14.58 -1.62 -0.43
N ARG A 239 14.08 -0.93 0.61
CA ARG A 239 14.80 -0.69 1.87
C ARG A 239 15.14 -2.00 2.58
N GLU A 240 14.18 -2.91 2.68
CA GLU A 240 14.40 -4.23 3.26
C GLU A 240 15.50 -5.00 2.53
N PHE A 241 15.46 -4.99 1.19
CA PHE A 241 16.46 -5.65 0.37
C PHE A 241 17.86 -5.07 0.62
N PHE A 242 18.03 -3.74 0.57
CA PHE A 242 19.32 -3.13 0.84
C PHE A 242 19.83 -3.47 2.24
N PHE A 243 18.96 -3.33 3.25
CA PHE A 243 19.34 -3.50 4.64
C PHE A 243 19.79 -4.92 4.98
N ASN A 244 18.97 -5.92 4.62
CA ASN A 244 19.26 -7.32 4.92
C ASN A 244 20.49 -7.83 4.16
N ASN A 245 20.65 -7.44 2.90
CA ASN A 245 21.81 -7.86 2.10
C ASN A 245 23.11 -7.16 2.52
N LEU A 246 23.06 -5.89 2.93
CA LEU A 246 24.24 -5.20 3.47
C LEU A 246 24.71 -5.87 4.77
N LYS A 247 23.79 -6.15 5.70
CA LYS A 247 24.11 -6.86 6.95
C LYS A 247 24.69 -8.24 6.67
N ALA A 248 24.07 -9.02 5.78
CA ALA A 248 24.57 -10.36 5.44
C ALA A 248 25.94 -10.33 4.75
N ARG A 249 26.16 -9.39 3.82
CA ARG A 249 27.40 -9.30 3.04
C ARG A 249 28.57 -8.87 3.91
N PHE A 250 28.37 -7.91 4.80
CA PHE A 250 29.45 -7.31 5.59
C PHE A 250 29.59 -7.87 7.01
N ALA A 251 28.78 -8.87 7.39
CA ALA A 251 28.76 -9.47 8.74
C ALA A 251 30.15 -9.88 9.29
N GLN A 252 31.06 -10.36 8.44
CA GLN A 252 32.41 -10.80 8.83
C GLN A 252 33.51 -10.03 8.08
N SER A 253 33.29 -8.73 7.86
CA SER A 253 34.24 -7.86 7.15
C SER A 253 35.04 -6.98 8.12
N ARG A 254 36.30 -6.69 7.76
CA ARG A 254 37.13 -5.72 8.48
C ARG A 254 37.01 -4.35 7.84
N LEU A 255 36.67 -3.32 8.60
CA LEU A 255 36.59 -1.96 8.08
C LEU A 255 37.99 -1.34 7.93
N THR A 256 38.25 -0.68 6.79
CA THR A 256 39.50 0.04 6.54
C THR A 256 39.25 1.27 5.67
N ALA A 257 40.04 2.33 5.86
CA ALA A 257 40.12 3.45 4.92
C ALA A 257 41.24 3.26 3.86
N GLY A 258 42.11 2.26 4.04
CA GLY A 258 43.20 1.96 3.12
C GLY A 258 42.82 0.97 2.02
N ASP A 259 43.83 0.52 1.28
CA ASP A 259 43.65 -0.48 0.23
C ASP A 259 43.19 -1.83 0.80
N VAL A 260 42.31 -2.48 0.05
CA VAL A 260 41.83 -3.83 0.37
C VAL A 260 42.84 -4.87 -0.10
N LEU A 261 43.23 -5.78 0.79
CA LEU A 261 44.14 -6.87 0.46
C LEU A 261 43.37 -8.03 -0.22
N PRO A 262 43.87 -8.58 -1.35
CA PRO A 262 43.27 -9.75 -1.98
C PRO A 262 43.14 -10.93 -1.00
N ASN A 263 42.06 -11.71 -1.10
CA ASN A 263 41.77 -12.88 -0.26
C ASN A 263 41.64 -12.59 1.25
N ARG A 264 41.25 -11.35 1.62
CA ARG A 264 40.83 -10.98 2.97
C ARG A 264 39.48 -10.26 2.91
N ASN A 265 38.59 -10.58 3.85
CA ASN A 265 37.31 -9.90 3.98
C ASN A 265 37.56 -8.50 4.59
N MET A 266 37.77 -7.52 3.72
CA MET A 266 37.97 -6.12 4.07
C MET A 266 36.96 -5.28 3.30
N ALA A 267 36.40 -4.27 3.97
CA ALA A 267 35.48 -3.31 3.40
C ALA A 267 36.09 -1.91 3.54
N ASN A 268 36.21 -1.22 2.42
CA ASN A 268 36.47 0.21 2.36
C ASN A 268 35.28 0.90 1.68
N GLN A 269 35.31 2.23 1.60
CA GLN A 269 34.23 3.01 1.00
C GLN A 269 33.92 2.54 -0.43
N ALA A 270 34.95 2.38 -1.26
CA ALA A 270 34.79 1.98 -2.66
C ALA A 270 34.14 0.59 -2.83
N VAL A 271 34.49 -0.37 -1.97
CA VAL A 271 33.88 -1.71 -1.98
C VAL A 271 32.40 -1.64 -1.58
N ILE A 272 32.05 -0.83 -0.59
CA ILE A 272 30.66 -0.64 -0.16
C ILE A 272 29.85 0.01 -1.26
N GLU A 273 30.37 1.06 -1.89
CA GLU A 273 29.73 1.72 -3.03
C GLU A 273 29.52 0.78 -4.23
N ALA A 274 30.51 -0.06 -4.56
CA ALA A 274 30.40 -1.04 -5.63
C ALA A 274 29.34 -2.11 -5.34
N VAL A 275 29.21 -2.53 -4.07
CA VAL A 275 28.16 -3.47 -3.65
C VAL A 275 26.77 -2.81 -3.75
N LEU A 276 26.64 -1.54 -3.35
CA LEU A 276 25.40 -0.78 -3.50
C LEU A 276 24.97 -0.65 -4.97
N ASP A 277 25.90 -0.43 -5.88
CA ASP A 277 25.64 -0.44 -7.33
C ASP A 277 25.11 -1.80 -7.81
N GLY A 278 25.70 -2.90 -7.35
CA GLY A 278 25.23 -4.25 -7.67
C GLY A 278 23.81 -4.54 -7.14
N PHE A 279 23.50 -4.06 -5.94
CA PHE A 279 22.16 -4.17 -5.37
C PHE A 279 21.13 -3.34 -6.11
N TYR A 280 21.49 -2.12 -6.52
CA TYR A 280 20.63 -1.29 -7.37
C TYR A 280 20.29 -2.00 -8.69
N LEU A 281 21.30 -2.55 -9.38
CA LEU A 281 21.09 -3.32 -10.62
C LEU A 281 20.23 -4.59 -10.41
N THR A 282 20.31 -5.20 -9.23
CA THR A 282 19.45 -6.34 -8.89
C THR A 282 18.00 -5.91 -8.73
N LEU A 283 17.76 -4.78 -8.07
CA LEU A 283 16.41 -4.23 -7.82
C LEU A 283 15.73 -3.66 -9.07
N THR A 284 16.50 -3.25 -10.09
CA THR A 284 15.98 -2.88 -11.42
C THR A 284 15.76 -4.08 -12.32
N GLY A 285 16.30 -5.26 -11.96
CA GLY A 285 16.17 -6.49 -12.71
C GLY A 285 14.74 -7.02 -12.77
N SER A 286 14.52 -7.99 -13.67
CA SER A 286 13.20 -8.57 -13.97
C SER A 286 12.50 -9.25 -12.79
N ASP A 287 13.24 -9.53 -11.71
CA ASP A 287 12.75 -10.26 -10.55
C ASP A 287 12.20 -9.33 -9.47
N PHE A 288 12.55 -8.05 -9.52
CA PHE A 288 12.20 -7.05 -8.50
C PHE A 288 11.48 -5.84 -9.10
N VAL A 289 11.93 -5.25 -10.21
CA VAL A 289 11.23 -4.12 -10.89
C VAL A 289 10.74 -3.03 -9.90
N LEU A 290 11.54 -2.75 -8.86
CA LEU A 290 11.20 -1.78 -7.81
C LEU A 290 11.81 -0.40 -8.10
N LEU A 291 12.99 -0.39 -8.72
CA LEU A 291 13.73 0.81 -9.07
C LEU A 291 13.76 1.00 -10.59
N GLN A 292 13.92 2.25 -11.03
CA GLN A 292 13.97 2.57 -12.45
C GLN A 292 15.25 2.04 -13.09
N ALA A 293 15.12 1.27 -14.17
CA ALA A 293 16.27 0.83 -14.97
C ALA A 293 16.72 1.94 -15.94
N GLY A 294 18.02 2.00 -16.24
CA GLY A 294 18.59 2.93 -17.22
C GLY A 294 19.88 3.57 -16.74
N GLU A 295 20.71 4.03 -17.68
CA GLU A 295 22.00 4.67 -17.37
C GLU A 295 21.81 5.97 -16.57
N GLU A 296 20.83 6.80 -16.96
CA GLU A 296 20.52 8.06 -16.25
C GLU A 296 20.09 7.81 -14.80
N ALA A 297 19.23 6.82 -14.57
CA ALA A 297 18.74 6.46 -13.24
C ALA A 297 19.86 5.91 -12.34
N LEU A 298 20.77 5.11 -12.91
CA LEU A 298 21.96 4.62 -12.21
C LEU A 298 22.94 5.76 -11.89
N GLN A 299 23.16 6.70 -12.81
CA GLN A 299 24.00 7.87 -12.56
C GLN A 299 23.42 8.76 -11.47
N PHE A 300 22.11 8.97 -11.47
CA PHE A 300 21.42 9.69 -10.40
C PHE A 300 21.65 9.01 -9.04
N PHE A 301 21.52 7.69 -8.95
CA PHE A 301 21.78 6.95 -7.72
C PHE A 301 23.24 7.11 -7.25
N LYS A 302 24.21 7.03 -8.18
CA LYS A 302 25.64 7.20 -7.87
C LYS A 302 25.97 8.60 -7.35
N GLN A 303 25.32 9.63 -7.86
CA GLN A 303 25.54 11.02 -7.45
C GLN A 303 24.87 11.35 -6.11
N ASN A 304 23.76 10.69 -5.78
CA ASN A 304 22.94 10.97 -4.61
C ASN A 304 23.08 9.91 -3.51
N ARG A 305 24.23 9.24 -3.44
CA ARG A 305 24.61 8.38 -2.32
C ARG A 305 25.77 8.99 -1.54
N THR A 306 25.75 8.84 -0.23
CA THR A 306 26.90 9.15 0.63
C THR A 306 27.20 7.95 1.51
N VAL A 307 28.49 7.59 1.59
CA VAL A 307 29.00 6.51 2.45
C VAL A 307 30.09 7.13 3.32
N GLU A 308 29.81 7.25 4.61
CA GLU A 308 30.73 7.83 5.59
C GLU A 308 31.26 6.72 6.52
N LEU A 309 32.58 6.68 6.66
CA LEU A 309 33.27 5.69 7.50
C LEU A 309 33.67 6.32 8.83
N ASP A 310 33.31 5.65 9.93
CA ASP A 310 33.83 5.93 11.25
C ASP A 310 34.70 4.75 11.70
N LEU A 311 36.02 4.94 11.66
CA LEU A 311 36.99 3.92 12.04
C LEU A 311 37.16 3.77 13.55
N VAL A 312 36.74 4.75 14.36
CA VAL A 312 36.85 4.70 15.82
C VAL A 312 35.79 3.75 16.37
N ASP A 313 34.55 3.94 15.91
CA ASP A 313 33.42 3.10 16.31
C ASP A 313 33.22 1.88 15.39
N GLY A 314 33.96 1.79 14.28
CA GLY A 314 33.78 0.74 13.27
C GLY A 314 32.42 0.83 12.56
N LYS A 315 31.85 2.04 12.45
CA LYS A 315 30.52 2.29 11.89
C LYS A 315 30.60 2.78 10.44
N VAL A 316 29.55 2.49 9.69
CA VAL A 316 29.35 3.03 8.35
C VAL A 316 27.97 3.65 8.28
N THR A 317 27.90 4.91 7.91
CA THR A 317 26.63 5.62 7.66
C THR A 317 26.42 5.71 6.16
N ILE A 318 25.27 5.22 5.69
CA ILE A 318 24.92 5.22 4.26
C ILE A 318 23.63 6.01 4.09
N ASN A 319 23.67 7.07 3.29
CA ASN A 319 22.48 7.77 2.82
C ASN A 319 22.35 7.56 1.31
N MET A 320 21.12 7.35 0.83
CA MET A 320 20.88 7.09 -0.59
C MET A 320 19.53 7.64 -1.03
N ILE A 321 19.49 8.18 -2.24
CA ILE A 321 18.26 8.59 -2.92
C ILE A 321 18.10 7.74 -4.17
N THR A 322 17.00 6.98 -4.27
CA THR A 322 16.75 6.03 -5.36
C THR A 322 15.48 6.39 -6.14
N PRO A 323 15.51 6.40 -7.48
CA PRO A 323 14.31 6.57 -8.29
C PRO A 323 13.48 5.28 -8.30
N ILE A 324 12.25 5.35 -7.78
CA ILE A 324 11.32 4.22 -7.72
C ILE A 324 10.48 4.11 -9.00
N VAL A 325 10.00 2.90 -9.30
CA VAL A 325 8.95 2.69 -10.31
C VAL A 325 7.60 3.11 -9.71
N VAL A 326 6.76 3.77 -10.51
CA VAL A 326 5.45 4.27 -10.09
C VAL A 326 4.33 3.77 -11.02
N GLN A 327 3.10 3.79 -10.52
CA GLN A 327 1.92 3.43 -11.29
C GLN A 327 1.70 4.33 -12.52
N LEU A 328 1.40 3.71 -13.66
CA LEU A 328 0.87 4.40 -14.83
C LEU A 328 -0.59 4.81 -14.58
N ARG A 329 -0.92 6.09 -14.78
CA ARG A 329 -2.27 6.64 -14.49
C ARG A 329 -2.97 7.22 -15.71
N THR A 330 -2.34 8.19 -16.36
CA THR A 330 -2.93 8.91 -17.49
C THR A 330 -2.00 8.88 -18.68
N ILE A 331 -2.54 8.58 -19.86
CA ILE A 331 -1.83 8.65 -21.14
C ILE A 331 -2.43 9.83 -21.92
N LEU A 332 -1.61 10.84 -22.20
CA LEU A 332 -1.96 11.94 -23.10
C LEU A 332 -1.26 11.70 -24.43
N ALA A 333 -2.00 11.22 -25.43
CA ALA A 333 -1.48 10.95 -26.77
C ALA A 333 -2.03 11.99 -27.76
N THR A 334 -1.14 12.74 -28.40
CA THR A 334 -1.49 13.65 -29.50
C THR A 334 -1.00 13.02 -30.80
N MET A 335 -1.92 12.68 -31.70
CA MET A 335 -1.59 12.15 -33.04
C MET A 335 -1.67 13.29 -34.06
N GLN A 336 -0.56 13.59 -34.73
CA GLN A 336 -0.54 14.45 -35.91
C GLN A 336 -0.59 13.56 -37.16
N ILE A 337 -1.50 13.88 -38.08
CA ILE A 337 -1.67 13.14 -39.33
C ILE A 337 -0.80 13.83 -40.40
N ALA A 338 0.15 13.09 -40.95
CA ALA A 338 0.92 13.53 -42.11
C ALA A 338 0.47 12.75 -43.35
N PHE A 339 0.30 13.46 -44.47
CA PHE A 339 -0.03 12.87 -45.77
C PHE A 339 1.20 12.69 -46.67
N SER A 340 2.38 13.06 -46.18
CA SER A 340 3.68 12.87 -46.82
C SER A 340 4.68 12.33 -45.80
N THR A 341 5.52 11.39 -46.20
CA THR A 341 6.60 10.83 -45.37
C THR A 341 7.86 11.70 -45.40
N THR A 342 7.90 12.73 -46.22
CA THR A 342 8.99 13.70 -46.27
C THR A 342 8.64 14.89 -45.38
N SER A 343 9.46 15.05 -44.34
CA SER A 343 9.44 16.17 -43.37
C SER A 343 9.64 17.52 -44.01
#